data_AF-A0A6L9ZP72-F1
#
_entry.id   AF-A0A6L9ZP72-F1
#
_cell.length_a   1.000
_cell.length_b   1.000
_cell.length_c   1.000
_cell.angle_alpha   90.00
_cell.angle_beta   90.00
_cell.angle_gamma   90.00
#
_symmetry.space_group_name_H-M   'P 1'
#
loop_
_entity.id
_entity.type
_entity.pdbx_description
1 polymer ?
#
loop_
_entity_poly.entity_id
_entity_poly.type
_entity_poly.pdbx_seq_one_letter_code
_entity_poly.pdbx_strand_id
1 'polypeptide(L)'
;MNFYSFFKFLVGFILAILLLAGASAAAVLYFAAKLTKMPEKPIFTNEKPIAQKVSTSSSGTTNTNLSNQLDPGAYRAIVVEPIGLILRDTPSRDANRIGGISYKEKVIVLEESSDKRWQKVRVDDGSNRTGWVSGGNTEKLE
;
A
#
# COMPACT_ATOMS: atom_id res chain seq x y z
N MET A 1 -69.23 -1.56 -13.27
CA MET A 1 -67.78 -1.28 -13.38
C MET A 1 -67.29 -1.84 -14.71
N ASN A 2 -66.57 -1.07 -15.53
CA ASN A 2 -66.21 -1.52 -16.89
C ASN A 2 -64.95 -2.41 -16.83
N PHE A 3 -65.13 -3.73 -16.71
CA PHE A 3 -64.05 -4.71 -16.54
C PHE A 3 -62.97 -4.63 -17.62
N TYR A 4 -63.35 -4.31 -18.85
CA TYR A 4 -62.41 -4.14 -19.97
C TYR A 4 -61.45 -2.96 -19.75
N SER A 5 -61.95 -1.84 -19.22
CA SER A 5 -61.11 -0.68 -18.89
C SER A 5 -60.14 -0.99 -17.75
N PHE A 6 -60.58 -1.75 -16.75
CA PHE A 6 -59.72 -2.19 -15.64
C PHE A 6 -58.61 -3.14 -16.13
N PHE A 7 -58.94 -4.13 -16.98
CA PHE A 7 -57.97 -5.06 -17.54
C PHE A 7 -56.93 -4.35 -18.42
N LYS A 8 -57.36 -3.39 -19.25
CA LYS A 8 -56.44 -2.53 -20.03
C LYS A 8 -55.47 -1.76 -19.15
N PHE A 9 -55.96 -1.15 -18.08
CA PHE A 9 -55.11 -0.44 -17.13
C PHE A 9 -54.10 -1.40 -16.47
N LEU A 10 -54.56 -2.57 -16.01
CA LEU A 10 -53.69 -3.55 -15.35
C LEU A 10 -52.58 -4.06 -16.27
N VAL A 11 -52.90 -4.36 -17.54
CA VAL A 11 -51.91 -4.76 -18.55
C VAL A 11 -50.90 -3.64 -18.81
N GLY A 12 -51.36 -2.40 -18.98
CA GLY A 12 -50.46 -1.26 -19.18
C GLY A 12 -49.55 -0.99 -17.97
N PHE A 13 -50.09 -1.15 -16.76
CA PHE A 13 -49.35 -0.98 -15.52
C PHE A 13 -48.28 -2.06 -15.33
N ILE A 14 -48.60 -3.33 -15.59
CA ILE A 14 -47.64 -4.43 -15.56
C ILE A 14 -46.54 -4.22 -16.61
N LEU A 15 -46.90 -3.77 -17.82
CA LEU A 15 -45.93 -3.48 -18.87
C LEU A 15 -44.98 -2.33 -18.48
N ALA A 16 -45.50 -1.28 -17.85
CA ALA A 16 -44.70 -0.17 -17.36
C ALA A 16 -43.71 -0.62 -16.27
N ILE A 17 -44.15 -1.46 -15.33
CA ILE A 17 -43.27 -2.03 -14.29
C ILE A 17 -42.19 -2.90 -14.91
N LEU A 18 -42.52 -3.75 -15.87
CA LEU A 18 -41.55 -4.60 -16.57
C LEU A 18 -40.48 -3.77 -17.27
N LEU A 19 -40.86 -2.71 -17.97
CA LEU A 19 -39.91 -1.80 -18.63
C LEU A 19 -39.03 -1.07 -17.62
N LEU A 20 -39.61 -0.57 -16.53
CA LEU A 20 -38.87 0.16 -15.51
C LEU A 20 -37.88 -0.74 -14.76
N ALA A 21 -38.29 -1.95 -14.39
CA ALA A 21 -37.43 -2.95 -13.76
C ALA A 21 -36.32 -3.45 -14.70
N GLY A 22 -36.64 -3.65 -15.98
CA GLY A 22 -35.64 -4.05 -16.98
C GLY A 22 -34.58 -2.96 -17.19
N ALA A 23 -35.00 -1.70 -17.34
CA ALA A 23 -34.08 -0.58 -17.50
C ALA A 23 -33.19 -0.36 -16.26
N SER A 24 -33.75 -0.48 -15.06
CA SER A 24 -32.98 -0.33 -13.81
C SER A 24 -31.96 -1.45 -13.64
N ALA A 25 -32.33 -2.71 -13.90
CA ALA A 25 -31.41 -3.84 -13.85
C ALA A 25 -30.26 -3.68 -14.84
N ALA A 26 -30.55 -3.25 -16.08
CA ALA A 26 -29.54 -3.00 -17.09
C ALA A 26 -28.55 -1.89 -16.66
N ALA A 27 -29.06 -0.80 -16.08
CA ALA A 27 -28.22 0.28 -15.57
C ALA A 27 -27.27 -0.19 -14.45
N VAL A 28 -27.79 -0.93 -13.46
CA VAL A 28 -26.99 -1.47 -12.36
C VAL A 28 -25.85 -2.34 -12.88
N LEU A 29 -26.14 -3.29 -13.78
CA LEU A 29 -25.12 -4.17 -14.35
C LEU A 29 -24.08 -3.39 -15.18
N TYR A 30 -24.51 -2.39 -15.95
CA TYR A 30 -23.61 -1.54 -16.73
C TYR A 30 -22.62 -0.77 -15.84
N PHE A 31 -23.11 -0.10 -14.78
CA PHE A 31 -22.24 0.65 -13.88
C PHE A 31 -21.32 -0.25 -13.07
N ALA A 32 -21.82 -1.39 -12.57
CA ALA A 32 -20.98 -2.35 -11.85
C ALA A 32 -19.81 -2.83 -12.73
N ALA A 33 -20.08 -3.21 -13.97
CA ALA A 33 -19.05 -3.63 -14.92
C ALA A 33 -18.06 -2.49 -15.26
N LYS A 34 -18.50 -1.23 -15.27
CA LYS A 34 -17.63 -0.08 -15.58
C LYS A 34 -16.73 0.32 -14.42
N LEU A 35 -17.24 0.25 -13.19
CA LEU A 35 -16.53 0.65 -11.97
C LEU A 35 -15.60 -0.45 -11.41
N THR A 36 -15.79 -1.70 -11.83
CA THR A 36 -14.95 -2.83 -11.41
C THR A 36 -13.78 -3.10 -12.36
N LYS A 37 -13.64 -2.34 -13.45
CA LYS A 37 -12.46 -2.47 -14.31
C LYS A 37 -11.22 -2.08 -13.52
N MET A 38 -10.27 -2.99 -13.42
CA MET A 38 -8.96 -2.67 -12.85
C MET A 38 -8.35 -1.51 -13.64
N PRO A 39 -7.85 -0.45 -12.96
CA PRO A 39 -7.11 0.60 -13.63
C PRO A 39 -5.90 -0.02 -14.31
N GLU A 40 -5.57 0.47 -15.51
CA GLU A 40 -4.36 0.04 -16.19
C GLU A 40 -3.14 0.42 -15.35
N LYS A 41 -2.13 -0.46 -15.32
CA LYS A 41 -0.92 -0.21 -14.54
C LYS A 41 -0.30 1.10 -15.04
N PRO A 42 0.00 2.07 -14.16
CA PRO A 42 0.70 3.26 -14.58
C PRO A 42 2.06 2.86 -15.18
N ILE A 43 2.30 3.29 -16.41
CA ILE A 43 3.60 3.15 -17.05
C ILE A 43 4.46 4.29 -16.52
N PHE A 44 5.38 3.98 -15.63
CA PHE A 44 6.36 4.96 -15.17
C PHE A 44 7.48 5.05 -16.19
N THR A 45 7.81 6.27 -16.62
CA THR A 45 8.94 6.59 -17.53
C THR A 45 10.30 6.03 -17.05
N ASN A 46 10.41 5.64 -15.78
CA ASN A 46 11.62 5.09 -15.17
C ASN A 46 11.66 3.54 -15.07
N GLU A 47 10.67 2.81 -15.60
CA GLU A 47 10.70 1.34 -15.64
C GLU A 47 11.68 0.84 -16.73
N LYS A 48 12.94 0.61 -16.34
CA LYS A 48 13.84 -0.25 -17.13
C LYS A 48 13.31 -1.70 -17.07
N PRO A 49 13.37 -2.49 -18.16
CA PRO A 49 12.83 -3.84 -18.17
C PRO A 49 13.60 -4.72 -17.20
N ILE A 50 12.98 -5.16 -16.10
CA ILE A 50 13.51 -6.25 -15.29
C ILE A 50 12.81 -7.51 -15.78
N ALA A 51 13.51 -8.23 -16.66
CA ALA A 51 13.16 -9.60 -17.01
C ALA A 51 13.10 -10.44 -15.73
N GLN A 52 11.91 -10.99 -15.47
CA GLN A 52 11.64 -11.98 -14.46
C GLN A 52 12.60 -13.17 -14.62
N LYS A 53 13.57 -13.30 -13.72
CA LYS A 53 14.28 -14.55 -13.48
C LYS A 53 14.43 -14.77 -11.97
N VAL A 54 13.38 -15.33 -11.38
CA VAL A 54 13.50 -15.99 -10.08
C VAL A 54 14.39 -17.22 -10.32
N SER A 55 15.64 -17.14 -9.88
CA SER A 55 16.55 -18.29 -9.82
C SER A 55 16.85 -18.56 -8.36
N THR A 56 16.26 -19.64 -7.88
CA THR A 56 16.67 -20.37 -6.69
C THR A 56 18.17 -20.70 -6.80
N SER A 57 18.98 -20.27 -5.83
CA SER A 57 20.13 -21.07 -5.40
C SER A 57 20.47 -20.79 -3.94
N SER A 58 20.44 -21.88 -3.20
CA SER A 58 21.00 -22.09 -1.87
C SER A 58 22.50 -21.77 -1.82
N SER A 59 22.99 -21.24 -0.70
CA SER A 59 23.83 -21.97 0.27
C SER A 59 24.80 -21.04 0.99
N GLY A 60 24.87 -21.15 2.33
CA GLY A 60 25.85 -20.42 3.13
C GLY A 60 25.51 -20.35 4.61
N THR A 61 25.42 -21.49 5.29
CA THR A 61 25.48 -21.55 6.76
C THR A 61 26.81 -20.95 7.22
N THR A 62 26.76 -19.89 8.03
CA THR A 62 27.74 -19.69 9.10
C THR A 62 26.99 -19.10 10.28
N ASN A 63 26.76 -19.95 11.28
CA ASN A 63 26.37 -19.53 12.61
C ASN A 63 27.49 -18.66 13.18
N THR A 64 27.25 -17.37 13.40
CA THR A 64 27.93 -16.63 14.47
C THR A 64 26.95 -15.64 15.08
N ASN A 65 26.55 -16.02 16.28
CA ASN A 65 25.97 -15.21 17.36
C ASN A 65 26.38 -13.72 17.29
N LEU A 66 25.59 -12.88 16.62
CA LEU A 66 25.76 -11.40 16.54
C LEU A 66 24.47 -10.64 16.88
N SER A 67 23.50 -11.27 17.54
CA SER A 67 22.13 -10.73 17.66
C SER A 67 21.99 -9.43 18.46
N ASN A 68 23.06 -8.92 19.08
CA ASN A 68 23.01 -7.70 19.91
C ASN A 68 24.05 -6.62 19.57
N GLN A 69 24.95 -6.82 18.61
CA GLN A 69 25.97 -5.80 18.32
C GLN A 69 25.48 -4.85 17.23
N LEU A 70 25.14 -3.62 17.63
CA LEU A 70 24.81 -2.51 16.73
C LEU A 70 26.10 -1.92 16.14
N ASP A 71 26.02 -1.43 14.90
CA ASP A 71 27.12 -0.66 14.30
C ASP A 71 27.46 0.56 15.19
N PRO A 72 28.73 1.04 15.22
CA PRO A 72 29.10 2.21 16.03
C PRO A 72 28.24 3.43 15.69
N GLY A 73 27.49 3.93 16.68
CA GLY A 73 26.56 5.06 16.51
C GLY A 73 25.12 4.66 16.16
N ALA A 74 24.88 3.39 15.84
CA ALA A 74 23.53 2.88 15.62
C ALA A 74 22.82 2.59 16.95
N TYR A 75 21.51 2.83 16.98
CA TYR A 75 20.69 2.57 18.16
C TYR A 75 19.32 2.01 17.78
N ARG A 76 18.74 1.19 18.66
CA ARG A 76 17.37 0.70 18.50
C ARG A 76 16.40 1.83 18.86
N ALA A 77 15.33 1.93 18.09
CA ALA A 77 14.28 2.91 18.30
C ALA A 77 12.91 2.32 17.95
N ILE A 78 11.87 3.00 18.38
CA ILE A 78 10.48 2.71 18.06
C ILE A 78 9.86 3.87 17.30
N VAL A 79 9.05 3.58 16.28
CA VAL A 79 8.32 4.62 15.55
C VAL A 79 7.19 5.17 16.40
N VAL A 80 7.20 6.47 16.67
CA VAL A 80 6.20 7.15 17.49
C VAL A 80 5.13 7.88 16.67
N GLU A 81 5.34 8.04 15.37
CA GLU A 81 4.35 8.64 14.47
C GLU A 81 3.13 7.71 14.30
N PRO A 82 1.90 8.12 14.69
CA PRO A 82 0.73 7.24 14.67
C PRO A 82 0.34 6.71 13.29
N ILE A 83 0.61 7.47 12.23
CA ILE A 83 0.37 7.04 10.84
C ILE A 83 1.52 6.19 10.27
N GLY A 84 2.60 6.00 11.03
CA GLY A 84 3.83 5.38 10.58
C GLY A 84 4.73 6.32 9.77
N LEU A 85 5.79 5.76 9.19
CA LEU A 85 6.79 6.48 8.42
C LEU A 85 6.89 5.95 7.00
N ILE A 86 7.23 6.84 6.07
CA ILE A 86 7.52 6.48 4.69
C ILE A 86 9.02 6.22 4.56
N LEU A 87 9.38 5.02 4.10
CA LEU A 87 10.76 4.65 3.83
C LEU A 87 11.15 5.06 2.41
N ARG A 88 12.25 5.81 2.29
CA ARG A 88 12.74 6.40 1.04
C ARG A 88 14.14 5.91 0.71
N ASP A 89 14.52 5.95 -0.57
CA ASP A 89 15.87 5.59 -1.00
C ASP A 89 16.92 6.66 -0.67
N THR A 90 16.53 7.93 -0.63
CA THR A 90 17.39 9.09 -0.34
C THR A 90 16.71 10.07 0.64
N PRO A 91 17.48 10.92 1.36
CA PRO A 91 16.95 11.87 2.34
C PRO A 91 16.33 13.11 1.66
N SER A 92 15.30 12.89 0.84
CA SER A 92 14.58 13.95 0.13
C SER A 92 13.08 13.70 0.14
N ARG A 93 12.29 14.78 0.09
CA ARG A 93 10.83 14.69 0.02
C ARG A 93 10.36 14.14 -1.32
N ASP A 94 11.15 14.37 -2.37
CA ASP A 94 10.90 13.92 -3.74
C ASP A 94 11.55 12.55 -4.03
N ALA A 95 12.19 11.94 -3.03
CA ALA A 95 12.84 10.64 -3.15
C ALA A 95 11.84 9.50 -3.39
N ASN A 96 12.30 8.45 -4.09
CA ASN A 96 11.46 7.30 -4.37
C ASN A 96 11.03 6.63 -3.06
N ARG A 97 9.75 6.22 -3.01
CA ARG A 97 9.20 5.49 -1.87
C ARG A 97 9.50 4.00 -2.05
N ILE A 98 10.28 3.45 -1.13
CA ILE A 98 10.65 2.04 -1.11
C ILE A 98 9.90 1.23 -0.04
N GLY A 99 9.02 1.89 0.73
CA GLY A 99 8.13 1.20 1.66
C GLY A 99 7.47 2.10 2.68
N GLY A 100 7.00 1.48 3.76
CA GLY A 100 6.53 2.14 4.96
C GLY A 100 6.93 1.34 6.19
N ILE A 101 6.96 2.01 7.33
CA ILE A 101 7.22 1.46 8.66
C ILE A 101 6.04 1.86 9.54
N SER A 102 5.44 0.90 10.23
CA SER A 102 4.20 1.09 10.98
C SER A 102 4.45 1.80 12.32
N TYR A 103 3.40 2.37 12.89
CA TYR A 103 3.44 2.86 14.27
C TYR A 103 3.82 1.75 15.24
N LYS A 104 4.69 2.06 16.22
CA LYS A 104 5.27 1.13 17.20
C LYS A 104 6.14 0.01 16.62
N GLU A 105 6.47 0.08 15.33
CA GLU A 105 7.41 -0.85 14.73
C GLU A 105 8.85 -0.51 15.16
N LYS A 106 9.65 -1.55 15.41
CA LYS A 106 11.04 -1.40 15.86
C LYS A 106 11.95 -1.16 14.67
N VAL A 107 12.88 -0.25 14.84
CA VAL A 107 13.90 0.08 13.84
C VAL A 107 15.27 0.20 14.51
N ILE A 108 16.30 0.12 13.69
CA ILE A 108 17.67 0.44 14.06
C ILE A 108 18.04 1.71 13.29
N VAL A 109 18.21 2.82 14.02
CA VAL A 109 18.70 4.08 13.44
C VAL A 109 20.20 3.92 13.21
N LEU A 110 20.63 4.13 11.97
CA LEU A 110 22.02 3.95 11.52
C LEU A 110 22.76 5.28 11.41
N GLU A 111 22.05 6.33 10.99
CA GLU A 111 22.63 7.63 10.65
C GLU A 111 21.54 8.71 10.74
N GLU A 112 21.93 9.96 11.01
CA GLU A 112 21.08 11.13 10.88
C GLU A 112 21.71 12.11 9.89
N SER A 113 20.88 12.78 9.09
CA SER A 113 21.36 13.87 8.24
C SER A 113 21.90 15.02 9.09
N SER A 114 22.82 15.82 8.52
CA SER A 114 23.44 16.95 9.22
C SER A 114 22.42 17.98 9.72
N ASP A 115 21.28 18.12 9.05
CA ASP A 115 20.17 18.99 9.41
C ASP A 115 19.12 18.31 10.32
N LYS A 116 19.34 17.04 10.69
CA LYS A 116 18.44 16.19 11.49
C LYS A 116 17.03 16.00 10.92
N ARG A 117 16.82 16.41 9.67
CA ARG A 117 15.52 16.25 9.00
C ARG A 117 15.27 14.83 8.53
N TRP A 118 16.31 14.02 8.47
CA TRP A 118 16.25 12.65 7.98
C TRP A 118 17.04 11.72 8.89
N GLN A 119 16.50 10.51 9.05
CA GLN A 119 17.16 9.41 9.74
C GLN A 119 17.23 8.23 8.79
N LYS A 120 18.43 7.65 8.65
CA LYS A 120 18.61 6.39 7.95
C LYS A 120 18.32 5.27 8.92
N VAL A 121 17.36 4.42 8.59
CA VAL A 121 16.88 3.36 9.46
C VAL A 121 16.89 2.03 8.74
N ARG A 122 17.11 0.97 9.51
CA ARG A 122 16.89 -0.42 9.12
C ARG A 122 15.73 -0.99 9.90
N VAL A 123 14.79 -1.62 9.21
CA VAL A 123 13.62 -2.25 9.85
C VAL A 123 14.06 -3.50 10.61
N ASP A 124 13.65 -3.62 11.87
CA ASP A 124 14.01 -4.73 12.78
C ASP A 124 12.99 -5.88 12.69
N ASP A 125 12.62 -6.25 11.46
CA ASP A 125 11.64 -7.29 11.11
C ASP A 125 12.29 -8.54 10.47
N GLY A 126 13.63 -8.58 10.41
CA GLY A 126 14.39 -9.64 9.74
C GLY A 126 14.50 -9.49 8.21
N SER A 127 13.83 -8.50 7.59
CA SER A 127 13.87 -8.27 6.14
C SER A 127 15.11 -7.51 5.67
N ASN A 128 15.89 -6.94 6.61
CA ASN A 128 17.06 -6.09 6.35
C ASN A 128 16.76 -4.85 5.46
N ARG A 129 15.49 -4.46 5.34
CA ARG A 129 15.07 -3.26 4.59
C ARG A 129 15.65 -2.01 5.24
N THR A 130 16.37 -1.22 4.45
CA THR A 130 17.07 -0.01 4.90
C THR A 130 16.74 1.18 4.01
N GLY A 131 16.55 2.35 4.59
CA GLY A 131 16.25 3.58 3.86
C GLY A 131 16.16 4.80 4.76
N TRP A 132 15.71 5.92 4.21
CA TRP A 132 15.57 7.20 4.90
C TRP A 132 14.12 7.47 5.29
N VAL A 133 13.91 7.93 6.53
CA VAL A 133 12.62 8.40 7.05
C VAL A 133 12.75 9.85 7.54
N SER A 134 11.63 10.54 7.67
CA SER A 134 11.61 11.88 8.30
C SER A 134 12.12 11.77 9.73
N GLY A 135 13.07 12.64 10.08
CA GLY A 135 13.65 12.72 11.41
C GLY A 135 12.64 13.23 12.45
N GLY A 136 12.93 12.97 13.72
CA GLY A 136 12.12 13.41 14.87
C GLY A 136 10.94 12.51 15.22
N ASN A 137 10.75 11.41 14.47
CA ASN A 137 9.58 10.54 14.61
C ASN A 137 9.91 9.13 15.15
N THR A 138 11.08 9.00 15.79
CA THR A 138 11.52 7.77 16.44
C THR A 138 11.97 8.07 17.87
N GLU A 139 11.66 7.18 18.79
CA GLU A 139 12.12 7.25 20.18
C GLU A 139 13.13 6.13 20.44
N LYS A 140 14.29 6.48 21.01
CA LYS A 140 15.35 5.52 21.32
C LYS A 140 14.87 4.54 22.39
N LEU A 141 15.11 3.25 22.16
CA LEU A 141 14.89 2.20 23.16
C LEU A 141 16.15 2.11 24.04
N GLU A 142 15.97 2.20 25.36
CA GLU A 142 17.02 1.98 26.36
C GLU A 142 17.40 0.50 26.49
#